data_AF-A0A9X5KUK5-F1
#
_entry.id   AF-A0A9X5KUK5-F1
#
_cell.length_a   1.000
_cell.length_b   1.000
_cell.length_c   1.000
_cell.angle_alpha   90.00
_cell.angle_beta   90.00
_cell.angle_gamma   90.00
#
_symmetry.space_group_name_H-M   'P 1'
#
loop_
_entity.id
_entity.type
_entity.pdbx_description
1 polymer ?
#
loop_
_entity_poly.entity_id
_entity_poly.type
_entity_poly.pdbx_seq_one_letter_code
_entity_poly.pdbx_strand_id
1 'polypeptide(L)'
;MKNLTLKFSATLFSKVALGLGIALFISACATESPMADPPCEQTGAGYFKSTVIVGGYYRCIYDSSIQRWKKYNYTCPSGQEFSDAVKKCVPIAS
;
A
#
# COMPACT_ATOMS: atom_id res chain seq x y z
N MET A 1 -8.35 22.26 19.81
CA MET A 1 -7.10 21.63 20.28
C MET A 1 -7.16 21.49 21.79
N LYS A 2 -7.35 20.28 22.32
CA LYS A 2 -7.22 19.99 23.76
C LYS A 2 -6.54 18.63 23.90
N ASN A 3 -5.30 18.66 24.37
CA ASN A 3 -4.48 17.50 24.73
C ASN A 3 -5.15 16.76 25.89
N LEU A 4 -5.37 15.45 25.73
CA LEU A 4 -5.92 14.60 26.78
C LEU A 4 -4.79 13.70 27.31
N THR A 5 -4.16 14.16 28.39
CA THR A 5 -3.18 13.43 29.19
C THR A 5 -3.88 12.36 30.01
N LEU A 6 -3.77 11.10 29.58
CA LEU A 6 -4.32 9.95 30.31
C LEU A 6 -3.32 9.47 31.36
N LYS A 7 -3.62 9.76 32.63
CA LYS A 7 -2.92 9.23 33.81
C LYS A 7 -3.31 7.76 34.00
N PHE A 8 -2.41 6.83 33.70
CA PHE A 8 -2.58 5.43 34.09
C PHE A 8 -2.15 5.24 35.54
N SER A 9 -3.16 5.03 36.40
CA SER A 9 -3.04 4.82 37.84
C SER A 9 -2.31 3.52 38.16
N ALA A 10 -1.12 3.64 38.73
CA ALA A 10 -0.29 2.54 39.21
C ALA A 10 -0.85 1.99 40.53
N THR A 11 -1.79 1.04 40.50
CA THR A 11 -2.17 0.29 41.72
C THR A 11 -2.76 -1.09 41.40
N LEU A 12 -2.04 -1.90 40.63
CA LEU A 12 -2.25 -3.36 40.56
C LEU A 12 -0.91 -4.10 40.56
N PHE A 13 -0.01 -3.67 41.45
CA PHE A 13 1.23 -4.39 41.77
C PHE A 13 1.00 -5.21 43.05
N SER A 14 0.40 -6.38 42.90
CA SER A 14 0.41 -7.40 43.95
C SER A 14 0.76 -8.74 43.32
N LYS A 15 1.95 -9.22 43.66
CA LYS A 15 2.42 -10.61 43.52
C LYS A 15 2.85 -11.12 42.13
N VAL A 16 3.62 -10.34 41.37
CA VAL A 16 4.49 -10.91 40.33
C VAL A 16 5.88 -10.27 40.39
N ALA A 17 6.56 -10.50 41.51
CA ALA A 17 8.01 -10.36 41.61
C ALA A 17 8.56 -11.78 41.67
N LEU A 18 9.07 -12.28 40.53
CA LEU A 18 10.04 -13.38 40.35
C LEU A 18 9.92 -13.88 38.91
N GLY A 19 10.60 -13.21 38.00
CA GLY A 19 10.65 -13.59 36.59
C GLY A 19 11.37 -12.50 35.79
N LEU A 20 12.67 -12.72 35.58
CA LEU A 20 13.61 -11.86 34.87
C LEU A 20 12.99 -11.08 33.70
N GLY A 21 13.25 -9.78 33.68
CA GLY A 21 12.95 -8.92 32.54
C GLY A 21 13.80 -9.29 31.32
N ILE A 22 13.13 -9.65 30.23
CA ILE A 22 13.46 -9.24 28.86
C ILE A 22 12.11 -9.22 28.10
N ALA A 23 11.36 -8.12 28.18
CA ALA A 23 10.11 -7.97 27.40
C ALA A 23 9.97 -6.59 26.76
N LEU A 24 11.08 -5.85 26.59
CA LEU A 24 11.07 -4.48 26.03
C LEU A 24 11.80 -4.34 24.68
N PHE A 25 12.14 -5.44 24.01
CA PHE A 25 12.82 -5.40 22.70
C PHE A 25 12.15 -6.26 21.64
N ILE A 26 10.81 -6.24 21.55
CA ILE A 26 10.17 -6.63 20.29
C ILE A 26 10.28 -5.42 19.36
N SER A 27 11.49 -5.23 18.83
CA SER A 27 11.78 -4.26 17.78
C SER A 27 10.75 -4.44 16.67
N ALA A 28 9.96 -3.40 16.42
CA ALA A 28 8.94 -3.41 15.39
C ALA A 28 9.63 -3.61 14.03
N CYS A 29 9.69 -4.85 13.55
CA CYS A 29 9.91 -5.09 12.14
C CYS A 29 8.69 -4.50 11.41
N ALA A 30 8.86 -3.31 10.84
CA ALA A 30 7.96 -2.83 9.82
C ALA A 30 8.19 -3.72 8.59
N THR A 31 7.34 -4.73 8.41
CA THR A 31 7.27 -5.45 7.15
C THR A 31 6.84 -4.43 6.10
N GLU A 32 7.80 -3.95 5.31
CA GLU A 32 7.51 -3.16 4.14
C GLU A 32 6.57 -3.99 3.26
N SER A 33 5.36 -3.47 3.06
CA SER A 33 4.34 -4.18 2.29
C SER A 33 4.90 -4.42 0.89
N PRO A 34 4.84 -5.65 0.37
CA PRO A 34 5.31 -5.93 -0.99
C PRO A 34 4.65 -4.91 -1.92
N MET A 35 5.45 -4.26 -2.77
CA MET A 35 5.04 -3.17 -3.67
C MET A 35 3.92 -3.60 -4.62
N ALA A 36 2.70 -3.64 -4.10
CA ALA A 36 1.52 -4.06 -4.81
C ALA A 36 0.81 -2.83 -5.38
N ASP A 37 0.33 -2.98 -6.61
CA ASP A 37 -0.56 -2.01 -7.21
C ASP A 37 -1.85 -1.88 -6.37
N PRO A 38 -2.39 -0.66 -6.20
CA PRO A 38 -3.67 -0.45 -5.55
C PRO A 38 -4.83 -1.24 -6.19
N PRO A 39 -5.84 -1.62 -5.40
CA PRO A 39 -7.07 -2.21 -5.92
C PRO A 39 -7.91 -1.16 -6.66
N CYS A 40 -8.65 -1.58 -7.70
CA CYS A 40 -9.41 -0.69 -8.58
C CYS A 40 -10.54 0.07 -7.88
N GLU A 41 -11.02 -0.44 -6.75
CA GLU A 41 -11.99 0.21 -5.87
C GLU A 41 -11.45 1.54 -5.32
N GLN A 42 -10.14 1.68 -5.15
CA GLN A 42 -9.51 2.88 -4.61
C GLN A 42 -9.18 3.90 -5.69
N THR A 43 -8.78 3.45 -6.88
CA THR A 43 -8.33 4.32 -7.97
C THR A 43 -9.45 4.72 -8.93
N GLY A 44 -10.51 3.92 -9.02
CA GLY A 44 -11.62 4.14 -9.95
C GLY A 44 -11.27 3.72 -11.38
N ALA A 45 -12.11 4.14 -12.33
CA ALA A 45 -11.92 3.80 -13.74
C ALA A 45 -10.80 4.64 -14.36
N GLY A 46 -9.85 3.99 -15.04
CA GLY A 46 -8.73 4.70 -15.65
C GLY A 46 -7.52 3.84 -15.94
N TYR A 47 -6.40 4.51 -16.21
CA TYR A 47 -5.09 3.93 -16.47
C TYR A 47 -4.09 4.44 -15.42
N PHE A 48 -3.28 3.53 -14.88
CA PHE A 48 -2.41 3.83 -13.74
C PHE A 48 -1.08 3.13 -13.89
N LYS A 49 0.00 3.79 -13.46
CA LYS A 49 1.34 3.20 -13.45
C LYS A 49 1.37 1.97 -12.54
N SER A 50 1.98 0.88 -13.01
CA SER A 50 2.17 -0.32 -12.19
C SER A 50 3.48 -0.23 -11.41
N THR A 51 3.45 -0.63 -10.14
CA THR A 51 4.64 -0.87 -9.31
C THR A 51 5.13 -2.31 -9.43
N VAL A 52 4.30 -3.20 -10.00
CA VAL A 52 4.59 -4.63 -10.18
C VAL A 52 5.18 -4.90 -11.57
N ILE A 53 4.69 -4.21 -12.60
CA ILE A 53 5.13 -4.38 -13.98
C ILE A 53 6.06 -3.23 -14.34
N VAL A 54 7.36 -3.53 -14.43
CA VAL A 54 8.40 -2.55 -14.79
C VAL A 54 8.06 -1.89 -16.13
N GLY A 55 7.97 -0.56 -16.13
CA GLY A 55 7.60 0.24 -17.30
C GLY A 55 6.13 0.08 -17.76
N GLY A 56 5.36 -0.77 -17.10
CA GLY A 56 3.98 -1.11 -17.45
C GLY A 56 2.93 -0.33 -16.66
N TYR A 57 1.68 -0.69 -16.91
CA TYR A 57 0.52 -0.03 -16.35
C TYR A 57 -0.63 -1.02 -16.17
N TYR A 58 -1.66 -0.59 -15.46
CA TYR A 58 -2.91 -1.32 -15.39
C TYR A 58 -4.09 -0.41 -15.72
N ARG A 59 -5.17 -1.03 -16.23
CA ARG A 59 -6.45 -0.38 -16.50
C ARG A 59 -7.51 -0.93 -15.57
N CYS A 60 -8.26 -0.04 -14.94
CA CYS A 60 -9.42 -0.38 -14.13
C CYS A 60 -10.70 0.00 -14.86
N ILE A 61 -11.67 -0.92 -14.88
CA ILE A 61 -12.98 -0.72 -15.49
C ILE A 61 -14.04 -1.26 -14.52
N TYR A 62 -15.09 -0.49 -14.27
CA TYR A 62 -16.26 -0.99 -13.55
C TYR A 62 -17.20 -1.69 -14.54
N ASP A 63 -17.48 -2.96 -14.31
CA ASP A 63 -18.46 -3.72 -15.07
C ASP A 63 -19.80 -3.68 -14.34
N SER A 64 -20.73 -2.88 -14.87
CA SER A 64 -22.07 -2.70 -14.29
C SER A 64 -22.95 -3.94 -14.42
N SER A 65 -22.65 -4.86 -15.35
CA SER A 65 -23.45 -6.08 -15.53
C SER A 65 -23.26 -7.08 -14.39
N ILE A 66 -22.03 -7.15 -13.85
CA ILE A 66 -21.67 -8.02 -12.72
C ILE A 66 -21.41 -7.24 -11.44
N GLN A 67 -21.57 -5.91 -11.47
CA GLN A 67 -21.30 -4.98 -10.38
C GLN A 67 -19.91 -5.14 -9.75
N ARG A 68 -18.87 -5.35 -10.56
CA ARG A 68 -17.49 -5.58 -10.10
C ARG A 68 -16.46 -4.78 -10.88
N TRP A 69 -15.34 -4.48 -10.23
CA TRP A 69 -14.16 -3.93 -10.87
C TRP A 69 -13.35 -5.02 -11.58
N LYS A 70 -12.88 -4.70 -12.79
CA LYS A 70 -11.93 -5.52 -13.55
C LYS A 70 -10.62 -4.77 -13.67
N LYS A 71 -9.52 -5.44 -13.33
CA LYS A 71 -8.16 -4.96 -13.48
C LYS A 71 -7.48 -5.68 -14.64
N TYR A 72 -6.92 -4.91 -15.57
CA TYR A 72 -6.16 -5.43 -16.70
C TYR A 72 -4.73 -4.90 -16.65
N ASN A 73 -3.77 -5.81 -16.68
CA ASN A 73 -2.36 -5.48 -16.62
C ASN A 73 -1.75 -5.43 -18.02
N TYR A 74 -0.90 -4.44 -18.28
CA TYR A 74 -0.28 -4.22 -19.58
C TYR A 74 1.19 -3.85 -19.44
N THR A 75 2.02 -4.36 -20.34
CA THR A 75 3.41 -3.95 -20.50
C THR A 75 3.50 -2.97 -21.67
N CYS A 76 4.23 -1.87 -21.49
CA CYS A 76 4.49 -0.97 -22.61
C CYS A 76 5.39 -1.64 -23.67
N PRO A 77 5.29 -1.25 -24.96
CA PRO A 77 6.21 -1.72 -25.99
C PRO A 77 7.67 -1.40 -25.63
N SER A 78 8.61 -2.13 -26.22
CA SER A 78 10.04 -1.91 -26.01
C SER A 78 10.45 -0.46 -26.29
N GLY A 79 11.30 0.09 -25.43
CA GLY A 79 11.75 1.49 -25.52
C GLY A 79 10.69 2.52 -25.08
N GLN A 80 9.62 2.09 -24.40
CA GLN A 80 8.61 2.99 -23.84
C GLN A 80 8.35 2.67 -22.36
N GLU A 81 7.91 3.69 -21.63
CA GLU A 81 7.43 3.57 -20.25
C GLU A 81 6.09 4.29 -20.11
N PHE A 82 5.22 3.76 -19.24
CA PHE A 82 3.96 4.43 -18.94
C PHE A 82 4.17 5.75 -18.20
N SER A 83 3.69 6.83 -18.79
CA SER A 83 3.68 8.14 -18.16
C SER A 83 2.31 8.42 -17.53
N ASP A 84 2.31 8.64 -16.22
CA ASP A 84 1.09 8.95 -15.48
C ASP A 84 0.50 10.31 -15.87
N ALA A 85 1.33 11.26 -16.34
CA ALA A 85 0.89 12.58 -16.76
C ALA A 85 0.03 12.56 -18.03
N VAL A 86 0.36 11.68 -18.99
CA VAL A 86 -0.35 11.57 -20.28
C VAL A 86 -1.20 10.32 -20.40
N LYS A 87 -1.17 9.44 -19.37
CA LYS A 87 -1.93 8.19 -19.30
C LYS A 87 -1.71 7.25 -20.49
N LYS A 88 -0.46 7.21 -20.99
CA LYS A 88 -0.04 6.36 -22.12
C LYS A 88 1.45 6.02 -22.04
N CYS A 89 1.85 5.00 -22.80
CA CYS A 89 3.26 4.69 -23.04
C CYS A 89 3.90 5.81 -23.86
N VAL A 90 5.07 6.26 -23.42
CA VAL A 90 5.89 7.26 -24.11
C VAL A 90 7.33 6.74 -24.25
N PRO A 91 8.08 7.16 -25.28
CA PRO A 91 9.48 6.81 -25.41
C PRO A 91 10.26 7.18 -24.14
N ILE A 92 11.10 6.27 -23.65
CA ILE A 92 12.11 6.62 -22.65
C ILE A 92 13.11 7.54 -23.35
N ALA A 93 13.16 8.81 -22.97
CA ALA A 93 14.19 9.72 -23.47
C ALA A 93 15.53 9.20 -22.97
N SER A 94 16.32 8.61 -23.87
CA SER A 94 17.72 8.20 -23.70
C SER A 94 18.65 9.40 -23.73
#